data_AF-A0A318XII9-F1
#
_entry.id   AF-A0A318XII9-F1
#
_cell.length_a   1.000
_cell.length_b   1.000
_cell.length_c   1.000
_cell.angle_alpha   90.00
_cell.angle_beta   90.00
_cell.angle_gamma   90.00
#
_symmetry.space_group_name_H-M   'P 1'
#
loop_
_entity.id
_entity.type
_entity.pdbx_description
1 polymer ?
#
loop_
_entity_poly.entity_id
_entity_poly.type
_entity_poly.pdbx_seq_one_letter_code
_entity_poly.pdbx_strand_id
1 'polypeptide(L)' 'MGKHILLEKAKCYEINMSLPTPDNCIFFSSIGYWVNSITGKPMMQGDNPRKLQSKKHDIETGEDQKGE' A
#
# COMPACT_ATOMS: atom_id res chain seq x y z
N MET A 1 -5.90 5.01 -34.53
CA MET A 1 -5.86 6.23 -33.71
C MET A 1 -4.67 6.14 -32.78
N GLY A 2 -3.75 7.10 -32.84
CA GLY A 2 -2.58 7.15 -31.95
C GLY A 2 -2.98 7.56 -30.54
N LYS A 3 -2.21 7.13 -29.54
CA LYS A 3 -2.40 7.58 -28.16
C LYS A 3 -2.04 9.06 -28.08
N HIS A 4 -2.65 9.78 -27.14
CA HIS A 4 -2.36 11.20 -26.93
C HIS A 4 -0.89 11.39 -26.55
N ILE A 5 -0.21 12.43 -27.07
CA ILE A 5 1.23 12.68 -26.89
C ILE A 5 1.68 12.68 -25.42
N LEU A 6 0.81 13.12 -24.50
CA LEU A 6 1.10 13.08 -23.07
C LEU A 6 1.24 11.66 -22.52
N LEU A 7 0.44 10.72 -23.02
CA LEU A 7 0.52 9.30 -22.62
C LEU A 7 1.76 8.61 -23.21
N GLU A 8 2.28 9.11 -24.34
CA GLU A 8 3.50 8.59 -24.96
C GLU A 8 4.76 9.09 -24.25
N LYS A 9 4.72 10.30 -23.69
CA LYS A 9 5.86 10.95 -23.04
C LYS A 9 5.85 10.83 -21.51
N ALA A 10 4.72 10.45 -20.91
CA ALA A 10 4.63 10.24 -19.48
C ALA A 10 5.45 9.01 -19.05
N LYS A 11 6.26 9.17 -18.01
CA LYS A 11 6.93 8.05 -17.34
C LYS A 11 5.89 7.29 -16.52
N CYS A 12 5.53 6.10 -16.99
CA CYS A 12 4.72 5.17 -16.21
C CYS A 12 5.63 4.41 -15.25
N TYR A 13 5.35 4.51 -13.96
CA TYR A 13 6.02 3.69 -12.96
C TYR A 13 5.33 2.33 -12.89
N GLU A 14 6.11 1.25 -12.77
CA GLU A 14 5.55 -0.06 -12.45
C GLU A 14 5.00 0.02 -11.03
N ILE A 15 3.68 0.05 -10.91
CA ILE A 15 3.02 -0.02 -9.61
C ILE A 15 3.13 -1.47 -9.16
N ASN A 16 4.00 -1.74 -8.19
CA ASN A 16 3.93 -3.00 -7.45
C ASN A 16 2.62 -3.00 -6.66
N MET A 17 1.58 -3.62 -7.23
CA MET A 17 0.27 -3.79 -6.59
C MET A 17 0.30 -4.78 -5.42
N SER A 18 1.48 -5.17 -4.92
CA SER A 18 1.60 -5.91 -3.67
C SER A 18 1.27 -4.97 -2.51
N LEU A 19 0.00 -4.58 -2.39
CA LEU A 19 -0.52 -4.10 -1.13
C LEU A 19 -0.28 -5.24 -0.14
N PRO A 20 0.51 -5.03 0.91
CA PRO A 20 0.76 -6.07 1.86
C PRO A 20 -0.55 -6.24 2.66
N THR A 21 -1.40 -7.17 2.21
CA THR A 21 -2.55 -7.63 2.98
C THR A 21 -2.03 -8.39 4.20
N PRO A 22 -2.52 -8.13 5.42
CA PRO A 22 -2.13 -8.88 6.61
C PRO A 22 -2.41 -10.37 6.46
N ASP A 23 -1.38 -11.20 6.64
CA ASP A 23 -1.51 -12.65 6.49
C ASP A 23 -2.54 -13.18 7.49
N ASN A 24 -3.41 -14.06 7.01
CA ASN A 24 -4.49 -14.65 7.81
C ASN A 24 -5.41 -13.61 8.47
N CYS A 25 -5.57 -12.43 7.87
CA CYS A 25 -6.52 -11.42 8.35
C CYS A 25 -7.58 -11.12 7.30
N ILE A 26 -8.79 -10.85 7.78
CA ILE A 26 -9.94 -10.46 6.96
C ILE A 26 -10.39 -9.07 7.40
N PHE A 27 -10.61 -8.17 6.43
CA PHE A 27 -11.16 -6.85 6.70
C PHE A 27 -12.67 -6.95 6.91
N PHE A 28 -13.14 -6.48 8.07
CA PHE A 28 -14.55 -6.39 8.38
C PHE A 28 -15.01 -4.95 8.25
N SER A 29 -15.72 -4.63 7.16
CA SER A 29 -16.21 -3.27 6.89
C SER A 29 -17.20 -2.75 7.93
N SER A 30 -17.93 -3.64 8.61
CA SER A 30 -18.89 -3.29 9.66
C SER A 30 -18.23 -2.69 10.92
N ILE A 31 -17.01 -3.11 11.22
CA ILE A 31 -16.26 -2.67 12.41
C ILE A 31 -15.03 -1.81 12.05
N GLY A 32 -14.69 -1.75 10.75
CA GLY A 32 -13.65 -0.87 10.22
C GLY A 32 -12.21 -1.34 10.46
N TYR A 33 -12.00 -2.60 10.84
CA TYR A 33 -10.67 -3.14 11.10
C TYR A 33 -10.51 -4.60 10.65
N TRP A 34 -9.24 -5.02 10.60
CA TRP A 34 -8.84 -6.38 10.25
C TRP A 34 -8.90 -7.30 11.46
N VAL A 35 -9.41 -8.52 11.28
CA VAL A 35 -9.44 -9.58 12.30
C VAL A 35 -8.65 -10.77 11.79
N ASN A 36 -7.82 -11.34 12.66
CA ASN A 36 -7.08 -12.55 12.36
C ASN A 36 -8.04 -13.75 12.35
N SER A 37 -8.10 -14.49 11.25
CA SER A 37 -9.03 -15.62 11.06
C SER A 37 -8.68 -16.84 11.93
N ILE A 38 -7.44 -16.94 12.41
CA ILE A 38 -6.97 -18.04 13.27
C ILE A 38 -7.27 -17.75 14.73
N THR A 39 -6.99 -16.53 15.21
CA THR A 39 -7.15 -16.19 16.64
C THR A 39 -8.46 -15.51 16.98
N GLY A 40 -9.19 -15.02 15.96
CA GLY A 40 -10.41 -14.22 16.15
C GLY A 40 -10.18 -12.83 16.75
N LYS A 41 -8.92 -12.45 17.00
CA LYS A 41 -8.58 -11.16 17.61
C LYS A 41 -8.40 -10.07 16.56
N PRO A 42 -8.67 -8.80 16.90
CA PRO A 42 -8.25 -7.67 16.08
C PRO A 42 -6.75 -7.77 15.75
N MET A 43 -6.38 -7.48 14.50
CA MET A 43 -4.99 -7.56 14.03
C MET A 43 -4.02 -6.80 14.95
N MET A 44 -4.44 -5.64 15.47
CA MET A 44 -3.65 -4.79 16.36
C MET A 44 -3.37 -5.41 17.74
N GLN A 45 -4.12 -6.44 18.14
CA GLN A 45 -3.95 -7.19 19.39
C GLN A 45 -3.20 -8.52 19.18
N GLY A 46 -2.78 -8.82 17.95
CA GLY A 46 -2.02 -10.03 17.66
C GLY A 46 -0.54 -9.90 18.01
N ASP A 47 0.10 -11.03 18.29
CA ASP A 47 1.53 -11.09 18.64
C ASP A 47 2.47 -10.95 17.42
N ASN A 48 1.92 -10.64 16.24
CA ASN A 48 2.66 -10.42 15.00
C ASN A 48 2.45 -8.98 14.49
N PRO A 49 2.94 -7.96 15.20
CA PRO A 49 2.78 -6.58 14.78
C PRO A 49 3.48 -6.38 13.44
N ARG A 50 2.72 -5.99 12.41
CA ARG A 50 3.34 -5.52 11.17
C ARG A 50 4.16 -4.28 11.50
N LYS A 51 5.44 -4.31 11.12
CA LYS A 51 6.31 -3.15 11.27
C LYS A 51 5.62 -1.94 10.65
N LEU A 52 5.61 -0.83 11.38
CA LEU A 52 5.14 0.45 10.84
C LEU A 52 5.89 0.69 9.54
N GLN A 53 5.17 0.67 8.41
CA GLN A 53 5.74 1.05 7.14
C GLN A 53 5.74 2.56 7.08
N SER A 54 6.84 3.15 6.62
CA SER A 54 6.87 4.58 6.39
C SER A 54 5.82 4.90 5.33
N LYS A 55 4.99 5.91 5.61
CA LYS A 55 4.16 6.59 4.60
C LYS A 55 5.00 7.26 3.49
N LYS A 56 6.33 7.12 3.53
CA LYS A 56 7.29 7.67 2.57
C LYS A 56 7.33 6.91 1.24
N HIS A 57 6.21 6.33 0.84
CA HIS A 57 5.91 6.01 -0.55
C HIS A 57 4.75 6.88 -1.06
N ASP A 58 4.45 8.00 -0.37
CA ASP A 58 3.97 9.18 -1.06
C ASP A 58 5.02 9.46 -2.16
N ILE A 59 4.72 9.08 -3.40
CA ILE A 59 5.42 9.56 -4.58
C ILE A 59 5.00 11.03 -4.69
N GLU A 60 5.48 11.84 -3.74
CA GLU A 60 5.30 13.27 -3.76
C GLU A 60 6.15 13.75 -4.92
N THR A 61 5.45 14.25 -5.92
CA THR A 61 5.99 14.73 -7.18
C THR A 61 7.06 15.80 -6.93
N GLY A 62 8.32 15.38 -6.79
CA GLY A 62 9.47 16.20 -7.16
C GLY A 62 10.31 16.87 -6.08
N GLU A 63 10.29 16.45 -4.80
CA GLU A 63 11.31 16.93 -3.84
C GLU A 63 12.48 15.97 -3.61
N ASP A 64 12.27 14.65 -3.63
CA ASP A 64 13.29 13.67 -3.20
C ASP A 64 14.34 13.32 -4.28
N GLN A 65 14.47 14.12 -5.35
CA GLN A 65 15.49 13.96 -6.41
C GLN A 65 16.47 15.13 -6.52
N LYS A 66 16.59 15.98 -5.49
CA LYS A 66 17.58 17.08 -5.45
C LYS A 66 18.86 16.72 -4.71
N GLY A 67 19.35 15.49 -4.88
CA GLY A 67 20.60 15.07 -4.27
C GLY A 67 21.02 13.67 -4.69
N GLU A 68 21.48 13.54 -5.93
CA GLU A 68 22.79 12.94 -6.32
C GLU A 68 22.94 12.91 -7.85
#